data_AF-A0A328SQ80-F1
#
_entry.id   AF-A0A328SQ80-F1
#
_cell.length_a   1.000
_cell.length_b   1.000
_cell.length_c   1.000
_cell.angle_alpha   90.00
_cell.angle_beta   90.00
_cell.angle_gamma   90.00
#
_symmetry.space_group_name_H-M   'P 1'
#
loop_
_entity.id
_entity.type
_entity.pdbx_description
1 polymer ?
#
loop_
_entity_poly.entity_id
_entity_poly.type
_entity_poly.pdbx_seq_one_letter_code
_entity_poly.pdbx_strand_id
1 'polypeptide(L)' 'MVCELNTQKELSLSEFIKILYEFDNIDALTVCVKTLKDEYTLDEVKALSDEDLYKYFVEAENAIQ' A
#
# COMPACT_ATOMS: atom_id res chain seq x y z
N MET A 1 13.40 32.42 8.61
CA MET A 1 13.46 31.71 7.33
C MET A 1 13.43 30.22 7.69
N VAL A 2 12.23 29.62 7.70
CA VAL A 2 12.06 28.21 8.06
C VAL A 2 12.02 27.45 6.74
N CYS A 3 13.12 26.79 6.39
CA CYS A 3 13.10 25.82 5.30
C CYS A 3 12.50 24.54 5.87
N GLU A 4 11.21 24.30 5.60
CA GLU A 4 10.60 22.99 5.79
C GLU A 4 11.19 22.05 4.74
N LEU A 5 12.20 21.26 5.15
CA LEU A 5 12.71 20.13 4.38
C LEU A 5 11.60 19.07 4.34
N ASN A 6 10.75 19.15 3.32
CA ASN A 6 9.79 18.10 3.00
C ASN A 6 10.56 16.93 2.37
N THR A 7 11.29 16.17 3.20
CA THR A 7 11.95 14.94 2.79
C THR A 7 10.89 13.87 2.60
N GLN A 8 10.25 13.84 1.44
CA GLN A 8 9.72 12.59 0.91
C GLN A 8 10.91 11.64 0.80
N LYS A 9 10.97 10.67 1.70
CA LYS A 9 12.00 9.64 1.69
C LYS A 9 11.71 8.75 0.48
N GLU A 10 12.33 9.04 -0.65
CA GLU A 10 12.26 8.17 -1.83
C GLU A 10 13.01 6.87 -1.50
N LEU A 11 12.26 5.80 -1.26
CA LEU A 11 12.84 4.46 -1.13
C LEU A 11 13.35 4.02 -2.50
N SER A 12 14.57 3.48 -2.56
CA SER A 12 15.06 2.86 -3.78
C SER A 12 14.25 1.59 -4.08
N LEU A 13 14.18 1.22 -5.36
CA LEU A 13 13.47 0.01 -5.79
C LEU A 13 13.97 -1.24 -5.04
N SER A 14 15.28 -1.33 -4.78
CA SER A 14 15.85 -2.46 -4.06
C SER A 14 15.43 -2.54 -2.59
N GLU A 15 15.29 -1.41 -1.91
CA GLU A 15 14.80 -1.36 -0.52
C GLU A 15 13.32 -1.73 -0.46
N PHE A 16 12.52 -1.24 -1.42
CA PHE A 16 11.10 -1.58 -1.51
C PHE A 16 10.88 -3.09 -1.74
N ILE A 17 11.66 -3.70 -2.65
CA ILE A 17 11.58 -5.16 -2.90
C ILE A 17 11.91 -5.96 -1.63
N LYS A 18 12.91 -5.56 -0.83
CA LYS A 18 13.24 -6.26 0.42
C LYS A 18 12.10 -6.18 1.44
N ILE A 19 11.50 -5.00 1.61
CA ILE A 19 10.35 -4.81 2.51
C ILE A 19 9.19 -5.73 2.09
N LEU A 20 8.87 -5.76 0.79
CA LEU A 20 7.81 -6.61 0.27
C LEU A 20 8.14 -8.11 0.37
N TYR A 21 9.42 -8.49 0.29
CA TYR A 21 9.84 -9.89 0.43
C TYR A 21 9.62 -10.43 1.85
N GLU A 22 9.71 -9.57 2.87
CA GLU A 22 9.43 -9.95 4.27
C GLU A 22 7.92 -10.04 4.56
N PHE A 23 7.06 -9.62 3.63
CA PHE A 23 5.62 -9.63 3.80
C PHE A 23 5.06 -11.03 3.55
N ASP A 24 4.39 -11.60 4.56
CA ASP A 24 3.94 -13.00 4.58
C ASP A 24 2.98 -13.35 3.42
N ASN A 25 2.07 -12.42 3.07
CA ASN A 25 1.03 -12.65 2.07
C ASN A 25 1.07 -11.60 0.94
N ILE A 26 2.18 -11.58 0.20
CA ILE A 26 2.42 -10.61 -0.89
C ILE A 26 1.41 -10.71 -2.05
N ASP A 27 0.85 -11.90 -2.28
CA ASP A 27 -0.19 -12.12 -3.30
C ASP A 27 -1.47 -11.39 -2.93
N ALA A 28 -1.91 -11.49 -1.66
CA ALA A 28 -3.06 -10.74 -1.15
C ALA A 28 -2.83 -9.23 -1.20
N LEU A 29 -1.63 -8.77 -0.84
CA LEU A 29 -1.27 -7.35 -0.95
C LEU A 29 -1.35 -6.87 -2.41
N THR A 30 -0.87 -7.69 -3.35
CA THR A 30 -0.91 -7.39 -4.78
C THR A 30 -2.35 -7.31 -5.29
N VAL A 31 -3.23 -8.22 -4.88
CA VAL A 31 -4.65 -8.19 -5.25
C VAL A 31 -5.34 -6.97 -4.64
N CYS A 32 -5.14 -6.72 -3.34
CA CYS A 32 -5.66 -5.55 -2.64
C CYS A 32 -5.30 -4.23 -3.36
N VAL A 33 -4.01 -4.05 -3.70
CA VAL A 33 -3.54 -2.85 -4.40
C VAL A 33 -4.15 -2.74 -5.81
N LYS A 34 -4.33 -3.85 -6.53
CA LYS A 34 -5.00 -3.83 -7.84
C LYS A 34 -6.47 -3.41 -7.72
N THR A 35 -7.21 -4.02 -6.80
CA THR A 35 -8.61 -3.67 -6.52
C THR A 35 -8.75 -2.19 -6.19
N LEU A 36 -7.94 -1.69 -5.25
CA LEU A 36 -7.94 -0.27 -4.90
C LEU A 36 -7.61 0.64 -6.08
N LYS A 37 -6.71 0.23 -6.97
CA LYS A 37 -6.34 1.02 -8.15
C LYS A 37 -7.42 1.04 -9.24
N ASP A 38 -8.23 -0.01 -9.32
CA ASP A 38 -9.36 -0.08 -10.25
C ASP A 38 -10.58 0.71 -9.73
N GLU A 39 -10.76 0.78 -8.42
CA GLU A 39 -11.91 1.45 -7.78
C GLU A 39 -11.65 2.91 -7.38
N TYR A 40 -10.42 3.26 -7.01
CA TYR A 40 -10.09 4.56 -6.43
C TYR A 40 -8.93 5.24 -7.16
N THR A 41 -8.98 6.57 -7.18
CA THR A 41 -7.82 7.40 -7.50
C THR A 41 -6.83 7.44 -6.33
N LEU A 42 -5.56 7.80 -6.61
CA LEU A 42 -4.54 7.89 -5.56
C LEU A 42 -4.90 8.87 -4.44
N ASP A 43 -5.58 9.98 -4.75
CA ASP A 43 -6.01 10.96 -3.73
C ASP A 43 -7.14 10.43 -2.85
N GLU A 44 -8.04 9.61 -3.39
CA GLU A 44 -9.07 8.92 -2.61
C GLU A 44 -8.45 7.85 -1.71
N VAL A 45 -7.50 7.07 -2.22
CA VAL A 45 -6.78 6.07 -1.40
C VAL A 45 -6.05 6.74 -0.23
N LYS A 46 -5.46 7.92 -0.43
CA LYS A 46 -4.81 8.69 0.64
C LYS A 46 -5.78 9.19 1.71
N ALA A 47 -7.06 9.31 1.38
CA ALA A 47 -8.10 9.73 2.32
C ALA A 47 -8.70 8.55 3.10
N LEU A 48 -8.42 7.30 2.68
CA LEU A 48 -8.84 6.10 3.40
C LEU A 48 -8.08 5.95 4.72
N SER A 49 -8.78 5.44 5.72
CA SER A 49 -8.16 5.10 7.01
C SER A 49 -7.39 3.79 6.90
N ASP A 50 -6.44 3.57 7.82
CA ASP A 50 -5.71 2.31 7.92
C ASP A 50 -6.67 1.12 8.13
N GLU A 51 -7.76 1.33 8.86
CA GLU A 51 -8.80 0.31 9.07
C GLU A 51 -9.51 -0.08 7.77
N ASP A 52 -9.78 0.89 6.89
CA ASP A 52 -10.43 0.60 5.61
C ASP A 52 -9.47 -0.13 4.66
N LEU A 53 -8.22 0.33 4.58
CA LEU A 53 -7.19 -0.36 3.80
C LEU A 53 -6.94 -1.79 4.29
N TYR A 54 -7.00 -2.00 5.62
CA TYR A 54 -6.87 -3.32 6.21
C TYR A 54 -8.05 -4.23 5.86
N LYS A 55 -9.30 -3.72 5.79
CA LYS A 55 -10.45 -4.51 5.32
C LYS A 55 -10.22 -5.02 3.90
N TYR A 56 -9.79 -4.16 2.98
CA TYR A 56 -9.47 -4.57 1.60
C TYR A 56 -8.37 -5.63 1.54
N PHE A 57 -7.37 -5.51 2.41
CA PHE A 57 -6.32 -6.53 2.51
C PHE A 57 -6.89 -7.88 2.98
N VAL A 58 -7.69 -7.90 4.04
CA VAL A 58 -8.33 -9.12 4.56
C VAL A 58 -9.28 -9.74 3.53
N GLU A 59 -10.05 -8.93 2.80
CA GLU A 59 -10.90 -9.42 1.70
C GLU A 59 -10.07 -10.06 0.59
N ALA A 60 -8.92 -9.47 0.24
CA ALA A 60 -7.99 -10.05 -0.71
C ALA A 60 -7.34 -11.34 -0.21
N GLU A 61 -7.01 -11.44 1.08
CA GLU A 61 -6.51 -12.69 1.70
C GLU A 61 -7.54 -13.81 1.57
N ASN A 62 -8.80 -13.53 1.89
CA ASN A 62 -9.89 -14.50 1.79
C ASN A 62 -10.21 -14.92 0.34
N ALA A 63 -9.93 -14.06 -0.64
CA ALA A 63 -10.17 -14.36 -2.05
C ALA A 63 -9.12 -15.30 -2.66
N ILE A 64 -7.94 -15.43 -2.03
CA ILE A 64 -6.81 -16.24 -2.51
C ILE A 64 -6.75 -17.61 -1.82
N GLN A 65 -7.41 -17.76 -0.66
CA GLN A 65 -7.55 -19.03 0.07
C GLN A 65 -8.60 -19.96 -0.57
#